data_AF-A0A386PPH0-F1
#
_entry.id   AF-A0A386PPH0-F1
#
_cell.length_a   1.000
_cell.length_b   1.000
_cell.length_c   1.000
_cell.angle_alpha   90.00
_cell.angle_beta   90.00
_cell.angle_gamma   90.00
#
_symmetry.space_group_name_H-M   'P 1'
#
loop_
_entity.id
_entity.type
_entity.pdbx_description
1 polymer ?
#
loop_
_entity_poly.entity_id
_entity_poly.type
_entity_poly.pdbx_seq_one_letter_code
_entity_poly.pdbx_strand_id
1 'polypeptide(L)'
;MKLMIKALIIISLVSSVMSCKLYEKLLDKVEDSLEKEVSIKSPDKPDTDAVTDMQDTSEQNSGRSGRRVRSVADASQSGQEEAAVGGDVNGSREDPGQIVVDQYSVVAENSVSDKDVLTNAQKDVLKQFDKEYREAKDISEKVDSYLKVVGGISEDLEEIKYKLDEMKDEITNVEADFKKARNGSNREAKKILSSLHQAIDKVKASRNYADLTFYTDAEGSLEGSKSSFNNAKSQAEIALSDIKSIDRAMGVSYNLHKAKESLSRAEKQLEEAKENQEKLKTQMIQVDKEFDVLKSIWGKLKEVMKN
;
A
#
# COMPACT_ATOMS: atom_id res chain seq x y z
N MET A 1 36.61 -32.92 6.65
CA MET A 1 35.68 -31.96 6.02
C MET A 1 34.21 -32.14 6.43
N LYS A 2 33.61 -33.35 6.33
CA LYS A 2 32.20 -33.59 6.72
C LYS A 2 31.85 -33.27 8.18
N LEU A 3 32.81 -33.36 9.11
CA LEU A 3 32.61 -33.03 10.53
C LEU A 3 32.54 -31.50 10.80
N MET A 4 33.29 -30.68 10.07
CA MET A 4 33.25 -29.22 10.24
C MET A 4 31.93 -28.62 9.77
N ILE A 5 31.38 -29.13 8.66
CA ILE A 5 30.06 -28.70 8.15
C ILE A 5 28.96 -29.08 9.17
N LYS A 6 29.03 -30.28 9.76
CA LYS A 6 28.09 -30.71 10.81
C LYS A 6 28.20 -29.85 12.08
N ALA A 7 29.42 -29.51 12.50
CA ALA A 7 29.65 -28.65 13.66
C ALA A 7 29.14 -27.21 13.43
N LEU A 8 29.31 -26.66 12.22
CA LEU A 8 28.78 -25.33 11.86
C LEU A 8 27.25 -25.29 11.85
N ILE A 9 26.59 -26.35 11.35
CA ILE A 9 25.13 -26.48 11.40
C ILE A 9 24.63 -26.57 12.86
N ILE A 10 25.34 -27.30 13.72
CA ILE A 10 24.98 -27.43 15.15
C ILE A 10 25.20 -26.10 15.89
N ILE A 11 26.30 -25.37 15.63
CA ILE A 11 26.59 -24.08 16.27
C ILE A 11 25.57 -23.02 15.81
N SER A 12 25.20 -22.98 14.53
CA SER A 12 24.14 -22.12 13.99
C SER A 12 22.75 -22.42 14.60
N LEU A 13 22.44 -23.71 14.83
CA LEU A 13 21.21 -24.12 15.50
C LEU A 13 21.16 -23.72 16.98
N VAL A 14 22.28 -23.74 17.71
CA VAL A 14 22.31 -23.40 19.14
C VAL A 14 22.28 -21.88 19.38
N SER A 15 22.88 -21.06 18.51
CA SER A 15 22.77 -19.60 18.57
C SER A 15 21.36 -19.09 18.24
N SER A 16 20.62 -19.79 17.38
CA SER A 16 19.21 -19.55 17.06
C SER A 16 18.28 -19.71 18.27
N VAL A 17 18.44 -20.80 19.04
CA VAL A 17 17.54 -21.12 20.16
C VAL A 17 17.65 -20.12 21.32
N MET A 18 18.85 -19.60 21.58
CA MET A 18 19.07 -18.60 22.63
C MET A 18 18.54 -17.21 22.26
N SER A 19 18.50 -16.86 20.97
CA SER A 19 18.03 -15.56 20.48
C SER A 19 16.50 -15.50 20.35
N CYS A 20 15.83 -16.59 19.92
CA CYS A 20 14.36 -16.64 19.85
C CYS A 20 13.69 -16.51 21.23
N LYS A 21 14.17 -17.23 22.25
CA LYS A 21 13.64 -17.13 23.63
C LYS A 21 13.84 -15.74 24.27
N LEU A 22 14.86 -15.01 23.81
CA LEU A 22 15.13 -13.66 24.30
C LEU A 22 14.21 -12.65 23.63
N TYR A 23 13.87 -12.86 22.34
CA TYR A 23 12.92 -12.03 21.61
C TYR A 23 11.46 -12.26 22.02
N GLU A 24 11.03 -13.50 22.24
CA GLU A 24 9.68 -13.81 22.76
C GLU A 24 9.46 -13.14 24.13
N LYS A 25 10.46 -13.20 25.02
CA LYS A 25 10.40 -12.50 26.33
C LYS A 25 10.41 -10.98 26.23
N LEU A 26 10.89 -10.41 25.13
CA LEU A 26 10.85 -8.96 24.90
C LEU A 26 9.51 -8.54 24.29
N LEU A 27 8.94 -9.35 23.39
CA LEU A 27 7.59 -9.15 22.84
C LEU A 27 6.52 -9.28 23.92
N ASP A 28 6.52 -10.37 24.69
CA ASP A 28 5.57 -10.57 25.80
C ASP A 28 5.64 -9.42 26.83
N LYS A 29 6.85 -8.92 27.11
CA LYS A 29 7.04 -7.83 28.07
C LYS A 29 6.60 -6.46 27.54
N VAL A 30 6.64 -6.26 26.22
CA VAL A 30 6.13 -5.04 25.57
C VAL A 30 4.60 -5.09 25.50
N GLU A 31 3.99 -6.24 25.20
CA GLU A 31 2.53 -6.44 25.29
C GLU A 31 2.00 -6.26 26.73
N ASP A 32 2.63 -6.86 27.73
CA ASP A 32 2.28 -6.68 29.16
C ASP A 32 2.42 -5.21 29.63
N SER A 33 3.31 -4.44 29.01
CA SER A 33 3.52 -3.01 29.32
C SER A 33 2.46 -2.12 28.66
N LEU A 34 2.03 -2.47 27.45
CA LEU A 34 0.96 -1.79 26.71
C LEU A 34 -0.42 -2.03 27.35
N GLU A 35 -0.69 -3.24 27.86
CA GLU A 35 -1.94 -3.52 28.57
C GLU A 35 -2.03 -2.81 29.94
N LYS A 36 -0.90 -2.52 30.58
CA LYS A 36 -0.85 -1.76 31.84
C LYS A 36 -1.01 -0.24 31.66
N GLU A 37 -0.66 0.32 30.51
CA GLU A 37 -0.80 1.77 30.26
C GLU A 37 -2.23 2.19 29.84
N VAL A 38 -3.09 1.25 29.44
CA VAL A 38 -4.50 1.54 29.08
C VAL A 38 -5.44 1.61 30.30
N SER A 39 -4.96 1.27 31.50
CA SER A 39 -5.76 1.37 32.74
C SER A 39 -5.56 2.71 33.48
N ILE A 40 -5.68 3.84 32.79
CA ILE A 40 -5.89 5.14 33.45
C ILE A 40 -7.40 5.37 33.60
N LYS A 41 -7.88 4.92 34.75
CA LYS A 41 -9.07 5.36 35.50
C LYS A 41 -9.53 6.78 35.11
N SER A 42 -10.70 6.89 34.49
CA SER A 42 -11.49 8.12 34.49
C SER A 42 -12.11 8.31 35.88
N PRO A 43 -11.96 9.47 36.55
CA PRO A 43 -12.82 9.84 37.66
C PRO A 43 -13.90 10.84 37.22
N ASP A 44 -15.03 10.69 37.89
CA ASP A 44 -16.33 11.32 37.69
C ASP A 44 -16.35 12.86 37.75
N LYS A 45 -17.43 13.39 37.15
CA LYS A 45 -17.94 14.77 37.28
C LYS A 45 -18.12 15.21 38.73
N PRO A 46 -18.25 16.54 38.95
CA PRO A 46 -19.55 17.02 39.45
C PRO A 46 -20.10 18.25 38.70
N ASP A 47 -21.43 18.33 38.66
CA ASP A 47 -22.22 19.46 38.18
C ASP A 47 -22.32 20.58 39.23
N THR A 48 -22.26 21.86 38.84
CA THR A 48 -23.19 22.92 39.33
C THR A 48 -23.12 24.22 38.50
N ASP A 49 -24.23 24.51 37.83
CA ASP A 49 -24.95 25.78 37.57
C ASP A 49 -24.27 27.17 37.52
N ALA A 50 -24.46 27.77 36.33
CA ALA A 50 -25.13 29.05 36.01
C ALA A 50 -24.51 30.43 36.39
N VAL A 51 -24.43 31.32 35.38
CA VAL A 51 -25.14 32.62 35.24
C VAL A 51 -24.33 33.69 34.41
N THR A 52 -24.95 34.10 33.29
CA THR A 52 -24.95 35.39 32.53
C THR A 52 -23.69 36.12 32.03
N ASP A 53 -23.67 36.31 30.70
CA ASP A 53 -23.81 37.58 29.95
C ASP A 53 -22.78 38.73 30.13
N MET A 54 -22.02 39.05 29.08
CA MET A 54 -22.02 40.36 28.38
C MET A 54 -20.83 40.53 27.40
N GLN A 55 -21.21 40.90 26.17
CA GLN A 55 -20.59 41.80 25.18
C GLN A 55 -19.12 42.28 25.27
N ASP A 56 -18.43 42.00 24.14
CA ASP A 56 -17.73 42.92 23.23
C ASP A 56 -16.36 43.59 23.54
N THR A 57 -15.53 43.55 22.49
CA THR A 57 -14.32 44.34 22.15
C THR A 57 -13.02 44.17 22.95
N SER A 58 -11.99 43.61 22.31
CA SER A 58 -10.83 44.38 21.80
C SER A 58 -9.67 43.46 21.37
N GLU A 59 -9.02 43.88 20.28
CA GLU A 59 -7.84 43.28 19.66
C GLU A 59 -6.65 43.21 20.62
N GLN A 60 -5.88 42.11 20.57
CA GLN A 60 -4.41 42.17 20.51
C GLN A 60 -3.77 40.80 20.22
N ASN A 61 -3.15 40.74 19.04
CA ASN A 61 -1.82 40.20 18.72
C ASN A 61 -1.27 38.92 19.38
N SER A 62 -0.68 38.13 18.47
CA SER A 62 0.51 37.28 18.60
C SER A 62 0.27 35.78 18.81
N GLY A 63 0.78 34.98 17.86
CA GLY A 63 0.74 33.52 17.92
C GLY A 63 0.79 32.76 16.60
N ARG A 64 1.19 33.38 15.48
CA ARG A 64 1.38 32.68 14.19
C ARG A 64 2.64 31.82 14.24
N SER A 65 2.46 30.55 14.59
CA SER A 65 3.50 29.51 14.58
C SER A 65 3.94 29.21 13.14
N GLY A 66 5.03 29.85 12.70
CA GLY A 66 5.77 29.48 11.50
C GLY A 66 6.91 28.52 11.85
N ARG A 67 6.74 27.22 11.57
CA ARG A 67 7.87 26.29 11.61
C ARG A 67 8.70 26.44 10.33
N ARG A 68 9.92 26.95 10.53
CA ARG A 68 11.02 27.02 9.56
C ARG A 68 11.37 25.62 9.04
N VAL A 69 11.43 25.50 7.72
CA VAL A 69 12.15 24.45 6.98
C VAL A 69 13.65 24.70 7.17
N ARG A 70 14.40 23.67 7.58
CA ARG A 70 15.87 23.70 7.59
C ARG A 70 16.36 23.25 6.21
N SER A 71 17.00 24.17 5.51
CA SER A 71 17.82 23.93 4.32
C SER A 71 19.10 23.20 4.71
N VAL A 72 19.40 22.10 4.02
CA VAL A 72 20.70 21.44 4.04
C VAL A 72 21.54 22.06 2.93
N ALA A 73 22.74 22.48 3.30
CA ALA A 73 23.67 23.18 2.44
C ALA A 73 24.25 22.26 1.36
N ASP A 74 24.41 22.89 0.21
CA ASP A 74 25.08 22.47 -1.01
C ASP A 74 26.59 22.25 -0.75
N ALA A 75 27.13 21.16 -1.31
CA ALA A 75 28.57 20.95 -1.40
C ALA A 75 28.87 20.29 -2.74
N SER A 76 28.92 21.10 -3.78
CA SER A 76 29.56 20.77 -5.04
C SER A 76 30.80 21.65 -5.21
N GLN A 77 31.99 21.03 -5.22
CA GLN A 77 33.09 21.56 -6.02
C GLN A 77 33.97 20.43 -6.53
N SER A 78 33.85 20.23 -7.83
CA SER A 78 34.67 19.44 -8.75
C SER A 78 36.03 20.09 -9.02
N GLY A 79 37.04 19.28 -9.38
CA GLY A 79 38.10 19.75 -10.27
C GLY A 79 39.39 18.95 -10.26
N GLN A 80 39.73 18.41 -11.44
CA GLN A 80 41.05 18.02 -11.98
C GLN A 80 41.63 16.63 -11.61
N GLU A 81 42.35 15.91 -12.47
CA GLU A 81 42.51 15.80 -13.94
C GLU A 81 43.45 14.58 -14.15
N GLU A 82 43.54 14.11 -15.39
CA GLU A 82 44.03 12.82 -15.91
C GLU A 82 45.49 12.41 -15.62
N ALA A 83 45.76 11.09 -15.73
CA ALA A 83 46.83 10.57 -16.59
C ALA A 83 46.69 9.06 -16.83
N ALA A 84 46.59 8.69 -18.11
CA ALA A 84 46.78 7.33 -18.62
C ALA A 84 48.22 7.16 -19.13
N VAL A 85 48.91 6.06 -18.79
CA VAL A 85 49.97 5.43 -19.60
C VAL A 85 50.02 3.94 -19.24
N GLY A 86 49.98 3.08 -20.26
CA GLY A 86 49.98 1.62 -20.16
C GLY A 86 51.36 0.95 -20.12
N GLY A 87 51.32 -0.38 -20.07
CA GLY A 87 52.47 -1.28 -20.24
C GLY A 87 52.05 -2.75 -20.08
N ASP A 88 52.07 -3.48 -21.20
CA ASP A 88 51.84 -4.94 -21.36
C ASP A 88 52.78 -5.84 -20.53
N VAL A 89 52.39 -7.11 -20.34
CA VAL A 89 53.08 -8.33 -20.89
C VAL A 89 52.50 -9.63 -20.28
N ASN A 90 51.94 -10.47 -21.16
CA ASN A 90 51.84 -11.94 -21.23
C ASN A 90 51.61 -12.86 -20.00
N GLY A 91 50.73 -13.86 -20.20
CA GLY A 91 51.11 -15.27 -19.98
C GLY A 91 50.07 -16.24 -19.40
N SER A 92 49.34 -16.91 -20.31
CA SER A 92 48.87 -18.30 -20.25
C SER A 92 47.79 -18.78 -19.25
N ARG A 93 46.66 -19.16 -19.88
CA ARG A 93 45.74 -20.28 -19.57
C ARG A 93 46.40 -21.45 -18.82
N GLU A 94 45.68 -22.00 -17.85
CA GLU A 94 45.42 -23.46 -17.76
C GLU A 94 44.22 -23.72 -16.84
N ASP A 95 43.32 -24.57 -17.35
CA ASP A 95 42.11 -25.09 -16.73
C ASP A 95 42.41 -26.52 -16.25
N PRO A 96 41.98 -26.93 -15.05
CA PRO A 96 41.71 -28.35 -14.82
C PRO A 96 40.34 -28.50 -14.15
N GLY A 97 39.38 -29.24 -14.71
CA GLY A 97 39.56 -30.59 -15.26
C GLY A 97 38.82 -31.56 -14.34
N GLN A 98 37.75 -32.16 -14.88
CA GLN A 98 36.99 -33.26 -14.30
C GLN A 98 37.89 -34.34 -13.70
N ILE A 99 37.61 -34.76 -12.46
CA ILE A 99 38.13 -36.01 -11.92
C ILE A 99 36.95 -36.94 -11.61
N VAL A 100 36.79 -37.86 -12.55
CA VAL A 100 36.28 -39.24 -12.47
C VAL A 100 36.15 -39.78 -11.04
N VAL A 101 34.92 -40.15 -10.65
CA VAL A 101 34.66 -40.94 -9.45
C VAL A 101 34.94 -42.40 -9.80
N ASP A 102 36.11 -42.87 -9.39
CA ASP A 102 36.49 -44.28 -9.54
C ASP A 102 35.87 -45.13 -8.43
N GLN A 103 35.45 -46.32 -8.83
CA GLN A 103 34.62 -47.24 -8.09
C GLN A 103 35.53 -48.28 -7.43
N TYR A 104 35.64 -48.30 -6.09
CA TYR A 104 36.09 -49.49 -5.36
C TYR A 104 35.24 -49.78 -4.14
N SER A 105 34.87 -51.05 -4.10
CA SER A 105 33.96 -51.76 -3.21
C SER A 105 34.50 -52.00 -1.80
N VAL A 106 33.58 -51.92 -0.84
CA VAL A 106 33.37 -52.85 0.29
C VAL A 106 34.61 -53.24 1.11
N VAL A 107 34.73 -52.60 2.29
CA VAL A 107 34.93 -53.35 3.55
C VAL A 107 33.90 -52.81 4.53
N ALA A 108 32.92 -53.67 4.84
CA ALA A 108 32.02 -53.48 5.95
C ALA A 108 32.78 -53.71 7.26
N GLU A 109 32.57 -52.81 8.24
CA GLU A 109 32.33 -53.12 9.65
C GLU A 109 32.48 -51.85 10.47
N ASN A 110 31.35 -51.17 10.68
CA ASN A 110 30.87 -50.82 12.01
C ASN A 110 29.54 -50.08 11.85
N SER A 111 28.48 -50.88 11.86
CA SER A 111 27.12 -50.46 12.11
C SER A 111 27.03 -49.81 13.49
N VAL A 112 27.14 -48.48 13.54
CA VAL A 112 26.50 -47.69 14.58
C VAL A 112 25.28 -47.06 13.93
N SER A 113 24.12 -47.50 14.39
CA SER A 113 22.79 -47.12 13.94
C SER A 113 22.64 -45.59 13.77
N ASP A 114 22.67 -45.10 12.54
CA ASP A 114 22.20 -43.78 12.12
C ASP A 114 20.67 -43.72 12.19
N LYS A 115 20.10 -43.83 13.40
CA LYS A 115 18.68 -43.56 13.66
C LYS A 115 18.57 -42.51 14.76
N ASP A 116 18.14 -41.32 14.35
CA ASP A 116 17.66 -40.20 15.18
C ASP A 116 18.68 -39.50 16.09
N VAL A 117 19.66 -38.81 15.49
CA VAL A 117 20.53 -37.84 16.21
C VAL A 117 19.98 -36.41 16.09
N LEU A 118 18.70 -36.21 16.43
CA LEU A 118 18.16 -34.88 16.69
C LEU A 118 17.56 -34.86 18.10
N THR A 119 18.05 -33.94 18.92
CA THR A 119 17.44 -33.64 20.22
C THR A 119 16.00 -33.15 20.04
N ASN A 120 15.14 -33.35 21.03
CA ASN A 120 13.76 -32.85 20.99
C ASN A 120 13.72 -31.33 20.70
N ALA A 121 14.65 -30.57 21.28
CA ALA A 121 14.79 -29.14 20.99
C ALA A 121 15.07 -28.85 19.51
N GLN A 122 15.94 -29.63 18.84
CA GLN A 122 16.18 -29.47 17.40
C GLN A 122 14.97 -29.87 16.56
N LYS A 123 14.24 -30.91 16.97
CA LYS A 123 12.98 -31.31 16.31
C LYS A 123 11.92 -30.21 16.43
N ASP A 124 11.83 -29.53 17.57
CA ASP A 124 10.86 -28.45 17.79
C ASP A 124 11.21 -27.18 17.01
N VAL A 125 12.51 -26.84 16.90
CA VAL A 125 12.98 -25.75 16.02
C VAL A 125 12.66 -26.01 14.55
N LEU A 126 12.88 -27.24 14.07
CA LEU A 126 12.52 -27.62 12.70
C LEU A 126 11.02 -27.49 12.44
N LYS A 127 10.17 -27.95 13.38
CA LYS A 127 8.72 -27.78 13.28
C LYS A 127 8.30 -26.31 13.24
N GLN A 128 8.97 -25.45 14.02
CA GLN A 128 8.70 -24.01 14.01
C GLN A 128 9.04 -23.40 12.64
N PHE A 129 10.21 -23.72 12.07
CA PHE A 129 10.57 -23.25 10.74
C PHE A 129 9.61 -23.76 9.67
N ASP A 130 9.18 -25.02 9.73
CA ASP A 130 8.19 -25.56 8.79
C ASP A 130 6.84 -24.82 8.90
N LYS A 131 6.44 -24.43 10.12
CA LYS A 131 5.23 -23.63 10.35
C LYS A 131 5.38 -22.23 9.76
N GLU A 132 6.46 -21.52 10.10
CA GLU A 132 6.74 -20.17 9.60
C GLU A 132 6.89 -20.15 8.07
N TYR A 133 7.50 -21.18 7.50
CA TYR A 133 7.62 -21.34 6.05
C TYR A 133 6.26 -21.43 5.38
N ARG A 134 5.38 -22.31 5.90
CA ARG A 134 4.01 -22.44 5.37
C ARG A 134 3.23 -21.14 5.49
N GLU A 135 3.38 -20.45 6.62
CA GLU A 135 2.68 -19.19 6.87
C GLU A 135 3.15 -18.05 5.96
N ALA A 136 4.47 -17.89 5.78
CA ALA A 136 4.99 -16.90 4.85
C ALA A 136 4.58 -17.20 3.40
N LYS A 137 4.58 -18.48 3.01
CA LYS A 137 4.10 -18.91 1.70
C LYS A 137 2.61 -18.61 1.50
N ASP A 138 1.77 -18.94 2.48
CA ASP A 138 0.33 -18.66 2.45
C ASP A 138 0.05 -17.15 2.30
N ILE A 139 0.74 -16.30 3.07
CA ILE A 139 0.63 -14.84 2.92
C ILE A 139 1.00 -14.40 1.51
N SER A 140 2.13 -14.89 0.97
CA SER A 140 2.59 -14.53 -0.39
C SER A 140 1.55 -14.91 -1.46
N GLU A 141 1.02 -16.13 -1.39
CA GLU A 141 -0.02 -16.63 -2.31
C GLU A 141 -1.34 -15.86 -2.17
N LYS A 142 -1.74 -15.54 -0.93
CA LYS A 142 -2.95 -14.76 -0.65
C LYS A 142 -2.83 -13.34 -1.20
N VAL A 143 -1.67 -12.70 -1.04
CA VAL A 143 -1.40 -11.38 -1.61
C VAL A 143 -1.52 -11.41 -3.13
N ASP A 144 -0.99 -12.43 -3.81
CA ASP A 144 -1.11 -12.54 -5.27
C ASP A 144 -2.57 -12.63 -5.73
N SER A 145 -3.43 -13.29 -4.96
CA SER A 145 -4.87 -13.30 -5.22
C SER A 145 -5.49 -11.90 -5.04
N TYR A 146 -5.14 -11.19 -3.96
CA TYR A 146 -5.68 -9.85 -3.71
C TYR A 146 -5.19 -8.81 -4.71
N LEU A 147 -3.94 -8.88 -5.16
CA LEU A 147 -3.42 -7.96 -6.17
C LEU A 147 -4.16 -8.06 -7.50
N LYS A 148 -4.70 -9.24 -7.85
CA LYS A 148 -5.60 -9.39 -9.00
C LYS A 148 -6.93 -8.66 -8.78
N VAL A 149 -7.50 -8.75 -7.59
CA VAL A 149 -8.73 -8.03 -7.22
C VAL A 149 -8.50 -6.51 -7.27
N VAL A 150 -7.38 -6.05 -6.71
CA VAL A 150 -6.96 -4.64 -6.77
C VAL A 150 -6.82 -4.17 -8.21
N GLY A 151 -6.24 -5.00 -9.09
CA GLY A 151 -6.15 -4.71 -10.52
C GLY A 151 -7.52 -4.49 -11.18
N GLY A 152 -8.47 -5.40 -10.93
CA GLY A 152 -9.84 -5.26 -11.48
C GLY A 152 -10.56 -4.00 -10.99
N ILE A 153 -10.43 -3.65 -9.70
CA ILE A 153 -11.03 -2.40 -9.18
C ILE A 153 -10.35 -1.17 -9.80
N SER A 154 -9.04 -1.22 -10.04
CA SER A 154 -8.31 -0.13 -10.69
C SER A 154 -8.84 0.13 -12.11
N GLU A 155 -9.05 -0.94 -12.90
CA GLU A 155 -9.60 -0.85 -14.25
C GLU A 155 -11.03 -0.26 -14.24
N ASP A 156 -11.89 -0.72 -13.33
CA ASP A 156 -13.24 -0.17 -13.16
C ASP A 156 -13.23 1.33 -12.82
N LEU A 157 -12.32 1.76 -11.92
CA LEU A 157 -12.17 3.16 -11.53
C LEU A 157 -11.68 4.00 -12.72
N GLU A 158 -10.70 3.52 -13.48
CA GLU A 158 -10.20 4.21 -14.68
C GLU A 158 -11.32 4.43 -15.71
N GLU A 159 -12.21 3.45 -15.92
CA GLU A 159 -13.36 3.60 -16.80
C GLU A 159 -14.34 4.69 -16.30
N ILE A 160 -14.63 4.70 -15.00
CA ILE A 160 -15.51 5.72 -14.40
C ILE A 160 -14.85 7.11 -14.52
N LYS A 161 -13.54 7.21 -14.30
CA LYS A 161 -12.80 8.46 -14.43
C LYS A 161 -12.90 9.02 -15.83
N TYR A 162 -12.68 8.17 -16.83
CA TYR A 162 -12.82 8.53 -18.24
C TYR A 162 -14.21 9.10 -18.55
N LYS A 163 -15.28 8.44 -18.09
CA LYS A 163 -16.66 8.94 -18.26
C LYS A 163 -16.88 10.30 -17.59
N LEU A 164 -16.40 10.48 -16.35
CA LEU A 164 -16.51 11.74 -15.62
C LEU A 164 -15.78 12.89 -16.33
N ASP A 165 -14.65 12.61 -16.97
CA ASP A 165 -13.88 13.60 -17.73
C ASP A 165 -14.53 13.91 -19.08
N GLU A 166 -15.07 12.91 -19.78
CA GLU A 166 -15.87 13.13 -21.00
C GLU A 166 -17.09 14.03 -20.73
N MET A 167 -17.83 13.75 -19.64
CA MET A 167 -18.96 14.59 -19.23
C MET A 167 -18.54 16.03 -18.93
N LYS A 168 -17.36 16.23 -18.33
CA LYS A 168 -16.83 17.57 -18.03
C LYS A 168 -16.55 18.37 -19.30
N ASP A 169 -15.97 17.73 -20.30
CA ASP A 169 -15.71 18.36 -21.60
C ASP A 169 -17.02 18.71 -22.32
N GLU A 170 -18.00 17.79 -22.30
CA GLU A 170 -19.32 18.05 -22.85
C GLU A 170 -20.04 19.20 -22.13
N ILE A 171 -20.06 19.23 -20.80
CA ILE A 171 -20.64 20.34 -20.02
C ILE A 171 -20.00 21.66 -20.41
N THR A 172 -18.67 21.69 -20.61
CA THR A 172 -17.95 22.89 -21.04
C THR A 172 -18.42 23.36 -22.43
N ASN A 173 -18.64 22.43 -23.35
CA ASN A 173 -19.20 22.72 -24.67
C ASN A 173 -20.64 23.26 -24.58
N VAL A 174 -21.48 22.66 -23.72
CA VAL A 174 -22.85 23.14 -23.50
C VAL A 174 -22.86 24.54 -22.88
N GLU A 175 -21.98 24.82 -21.92
CA GLU A 175 -21.82 26.16 -21.33
C GLU A 175 -21.43 27.21 -22.38
N ALA A 176 -20.54 26.86 -23.32
CA ALA A 176 -20.14 27.76 -24.41
C ALA A 176 -21.32 28.06 -25.35
N ASP A 177 -22.09 27.05 -25.75
CA ASP A 177 -23.28 27.23 -26.58
C ASP A 177 -24.38 28.00 -25.87
N PHE A 178 -24.60 27.74 -24.57
CA PHE A 178 -25.50 28.51 -23.73
C PHE A 178 -25.14 30.00 -23.72
N LYS A 179 -23.85 30.34 -23.55
CA LYS A 179 -23.36 31.72 -23.57
C LYS A 179 -23.59 32.39 -24.93
N LYS A 180 -23.35 31.68 -26.04
CA LYS A 180 -23.63 32.19 -27.40
C LYS A 180 -25.12 32.46 -27.61
N ALA A 181 -25.96 31.50 -27.26
CA ALA A 181 -27.41 31.61 -27.45
C ALA A 181 -28.02 32.74 -26.60
N ARG A 182 -27.50 33.02 -25.40
CA ARG A 182 -27.96 34.10 -24.53
C ARG A 182 -27.93 35.49 -25.17
N ASN A 183 -27.02 35.73 -26.12
CA ASN A 183 -26.82 37.04 -26.75
C ASN A 183 -27.71 37.28 -27.99
N GLY A 184 -28.38 36.26 -28.52
CA GLY A 184 -29.17 36.35 -29.76
C GLY A 184 -30.53 35.65 -29.72
N SER A 185 -31.06 35.36 -28.52
CA SER A 185 -32.20 34.45 -28.37
C SER A 185 -33.58 35.11 -28.49
N ASN A 186 -34.46 34.46 -29.26
CA ASN A 186 -35.89 34.75 -29.32
C ASN A 186 -36.63 34.28 -28.03
N ARG A 187 -37.95 34.51 -27.95
CA ARG A 187 -38.75 34.21 -26.74
C ARG A 187 -38.76 32.72 -26.38
N GLU A 188 -38.75 31.82 -27.36
CA GLU A 188 -38.76 30.36 -27.13
C GLU A 188 -37.39 29.89 -26.65
N ALA A 189 -36.31 30.36 -27.28
CA ALA A 189 -34.95 30.11 -26.84
C ALA A 189 -34.72 30.60 -25.39
N LYS A 190 -35.26 31.76 -25.00
CA LYS A 190 -35.16 32.27 -23.62
C LYS A 190 -35.77 31.33 -22.57
N LYS A 191 -36.86 30.62 -22.89
CA LYS A 191 -37.46 29.63 -21.97
C LYS A 191 -36.53 28.42 -21.80
N ILE A 192 -35.98 27.92 -22.90
CA ILE A 192 -35.05 26.78 -22.90
C ILE A 192 -33.76 27.12 -22.14
N LEU A 193 -33.24 28.34 -22.30
CA LEU A 193 -32.02 28.78 -21.63
C LEU A 193 -32.11 28.73 -20.11
N SER A 194 -33.26 29.08 -19.51
CA SER A 194 -33.45 28.97 -18.06
C SER A 194 -33.31 27.52 -17.57
N SER A 195 -34.00 26.59 -18.23
CA SER A 195 -33.92 25.16 -17.92
C SER A 195 -32.53 24.59 -18.20
N LEU A 196 -31.86 25.05 -19.25
CA LEU A 196 -30.51 24.61 -19.59
C LEU A 196 -29.51 25.03 -18.51
N HIS A 197 -29.60 26.26 -18.01
CA HIS A 197 -28.73 26.74 -16.94
C HIS A 197 -28.88 25.88 -15.67
N GLN A 198 -30.11 25.59 -15.26
CA GLN A 198 -30.37 24.71 -14.12
C GLN A 198 -29.83 23.29 -14.34
N ALA A 199 -29.96 22.74 -15.54
CA ALA A 199 -29.43 21.42 -15.87
C ALA A 199 -27.90 21.39 -15.83
N ILE A 200 -27.23 22.42 -16.36
CA ILE A 200 -25.76 22.58 -16.29
C ILE A 200 -25.31 22.57 -14.83
N ASP A 201 -25.89 23.43 -14.01
CA ASP A 201 -25.48 23.57 -12.60
C ASP A 201 -25.67 22.26 -11.84
N LYS A 202 -26.79 21.57 -12.11
CA LYS A 202 -27.13 20.30 -11.45
C LYS A 202 -26.14 19.19 -11.79
N VAL A 203 -25.91 18.92 -13.07
CA VAL A 203 -25.00 17.85 -13.48
C VAL A 203 -23.56 18.16 -13.11
N LYS A 204 -23.16 19.43 -13.14
CA LYS A 204 -21.83 19.87 -12.71
C LYS A 204 -21.63 19.60 -11.21
N ALA A 205 -22.63 19.91 -10.39
CA ALA A 205 -22.58 19.65 -8.96
C ALA A 205 -22.51 18.14 -8.65
N SER A 206 -23.36 17.32 -9.26
CA SER A 206 -23.38 15.88 -9.01
C SER A 206 -22.13 15.17 -9.54
N ARG A 207 -21.63 15.54 -10.73
CA ARG A 207 -20.37 15.06 -11.29
C ARG A 207 -19.19 15.39 -10.37
N ASN A 208 -19.10 16.65 -9.91
CA ASN A 208 -18.03 17.07 -9.02
C ASN A 208 -18.08 16.34 -7.68
N TYR A 209 -19.27 16.10 -7.15
CA TYR A 209 -19.44 15.33 -5.94
C TYR A 209 -18.99 13.87 -6.12
N ALA A 210 -19.35 13.23 -7.23
CA ALA A 210 -18.89 11.88 -7.56
C ALA A 210 -17.35 11.80 -7.65
N ASP A 211 -16.72 12.75 -8.36
CA ASP A 211 -15.27 12.77 -8.60
C ASP A 211 -14.46 13.09 -7.32
N LEU A 212 -14.82 14.17 -6.62
CA LEU A 212 -14.04 14.68 -5.49
C LEU A 212 -14.27 13.92 -4.19
N THR A 213 -15.38 13.21 -4.06
CA THR A 213 -15.69 12.42 -2.86
C THR A 213 -15.45 10.95 -3.15
N PHE A 214 -16.33 10.29 -3.88
CA PHE A 214 -16.29 8.83 -3.96
C PHE A 214 -15.16 8.28 -4.84
N TYR A 215 -14.87 8.90 -5.98
CA TYR A 215 -13.75 8.47 -6.84
C TYR A 215 -12.41 8.66 -6.14
N THR A 216 -12.15 9.86 -5.63
CA THR A 216 -10.89 10.19 -4.94
C THR A 216 -10.68 9.31 -3.70
N ASP A 217 -11.73 9.07 -2.91
CA ASP A 217 -11.64 8.20 -1.72
C ASP A 217 -11.43 6.73 -2.10
N ALA A 218 -12.10 6.24 -3.15
CA ALA A 218 -11.90 4.87 -3.64
C ALA A 218 -10.49 4.66 -4.17
N GLU A 219 -9.99 5.58 -5.00
CA GLU A 219 -8.64 5.55 -5.57
C GLU A 219 -7.57 5.60 -4.48
N GLY A 220 -7.69 6.53 -3.53
CA GLY A 220 -6.75 6.67 -2.42
C GLY A 220 -6.69 5.43 -1.51
N SER A 221 -7.84 4.85 -1.14
CA SER A 221 -7.87 3.60 -0.37
C SER A 221 -7.32 2.42 -1.16
N LEU A 222 -7.58 2.34 -2.46
CA LEU A 222 -7.06 1.28 -3.33
C LEU A 222 -5.54 1.35 -3.48
N GLU A 223 -4.98 2.54 -3.68
CA GLU A 223 -3.53 2.76 -3.74
C GLU A 223 -2.86 2.39 -2.41
N GLY A 224 -3.45 2.81 -1.29
CA GLY A 224 -3.00 2.43 0.05
C GLY A 224 -2.99 0.92 0.25
N SER A 225 -4.06 0.25 -0.18
CA SER A 225 -4.20 -1.21 -0.12
C SER A 225 -3.13 -1.90 -0.97
N LYS A 226 -2.95 -1.48 -2.24
CA LYS A 226 -1.93 -2.02 -3.15
C LYS A 226 -0.52 -1.91 -2.57
N SER A 227 -0.18 -0.75 -2.02
CA SER A 227 1.11 -0.52 -1.35
C SER A 227 1.31 -1.46 -0.16
N SER A 228 0.28 -1.61 0.67
CA SER A 228 0.34 -2.48 1.86
C SER A 228 0.39 -3.97 1.50
N PHE A 229 -0.30 -4.41 0.44
CA PHE A 229 -0.17 -5.77 -0.10
C PHE A 229 1.24 -6.03 -0.61
N ASN A 230 1.82 -5.11 -1.39
CA ASN A 230 3.19 -5.25 -1.86
C ASN A 230 4.20 -5.33 -0.70
N ASN A 231 4.01 -4.54 0.35
CA ASN A 231 4.82 -4.65 1.56
C ASN A 231 4.63 -6.02 2.24
N ALA A 232 3.38 -6.48 2.41
CA ALA A 232 3.10 -7.79 2.99
C ALA A 232 3.81 -8.93 2.25
N LYS A 233 3.75 -8.91 0.90
CA LYS A 233 4.45 -9.87 0.06
C LYS A 233 5.96 -9.78 0.20
N SER A 234 6.53 -8.58 0.17
CA SER A 234 7.97 -8.40 0.33
C SER A 234 8.48 -8.93 1.68
N GLN A 235 7.77 -8.64 2.77
CA GLN A 235 8.13 -9.14 4.10
C GLN A 235 8.02 -10.67 4.19
N ALA A 236 7.00 -11.26 3.56
CA ALA A 236 6.85 -12.71 3.47
C ALA A 236 7.98 -13.36 2.64
N GLU A 237 8.38 -12.74 1.53
CA GLU A 237 9.49 -13.22 0.70
C GLU A 237 10.84 -13.14 1.43
N ILE A 238 11.08 -12.08 2.20
CA ILE A 238 12.26 -11.98 3.07
C ILE A 238 12.23 -13.11 4.10
N ALA A 239 11.11 -13.33 4.78
CA ALA A 239 10.97 -14.43 5.75
C ALA A 239 11.24 -15.81 5.09
N LEU A 240 10.73 -16.05 3.88
CA LEU A 240 10.99 -17.28 3.12
C LEU A 240 12.46 -17.44 2.74
N SER A 241 13.15 -16.35 2.43
CA SER A 241 14.59 -16.34 2.13
C SER A 241 15.41 -16.68 3.38
N ASP A 242 15.10 -16.03 4.50
CA ASP A 242 15.79 -16.21 5.78
C ASP A 242 15.69 -17.67 6.27
N ILE A 243 14.51 -18.29 6.13
CA ILE A 243 14.28 -19.71 6.48
C ILE A 243 15.17 -20.66 5.65
N LYS A 244 15.41 -20.34 4.38
CA LYS A 244 16.23 -21.15 3.46
C LYS A 244 17.73 -20.96 3.67
N SER A 245 18.14 -19.87 4.31
CA SER A 245 19.56 -19.58 4.56
C SER A 245 20.19 -20.57 5.54
N ILE A 246 21.51 -20.71 5.49
CA ILE A 246 22.28 -21.57 6.42
C ILE A 246 22.34 -20.92 7.82
N ASP A 247 22.23 -19.59 7.88
CA ASP A 247 22.15 -18.78 9.09
C ASP A 247 20.69 -18.51 9.45
N ARG A 248 19.93 -19.58 9.74
CA ARG A 248 18.46 -19.62 9.98
C ARG A 248 17.96 -18.80 11.17
N ALA A 249 18.66 -17.75 11.57
CA ALA A 249 18.42 -17.08 12.83
C ALA A 249 18.82 -15.62 12.70
N MET A 250 17.86 -14.81 12.29
CA MET A 250 17.53 -13.51 12.90
C MET A 250 16.62 -12.77 11.91
N GLY A 251 15.32 -12.72 12.20
CA GLY A 251 14.38 -11.89 11.45
C GLY A 251 13.14 -12.59 10.93
N VAL A 252 13.11 -13.93 10.82
CA VAL A 252 11.94 -14.66 10.27
C VAL A 252 10.64 -14.27 10.98
N SER A 253 10.58 -14.44 12.30
CA SER A 253 9.37 -14.12 13.06
C SER A 253 9.01 -12.63 13.01
N TYR A 254 10.01 -11.74 12.94
CA TYR A 254 9.81 -10.29 12.80
C TYR A 254 9.21 -9.91 11.43
N ASN A 255 9.80 -10.41 10.35
CA ASN A 255 9.34 -10.18 8.98
C ASN A 255 7.96 -10.81 8.78
N LEU A 256 7.72 -12.00 9.36
CA LEU A 256 6.41 -12.64 9.32
C LEU A 256 5.34 -11.84 10.08
N HIS A 257 5.69 -11.27 11.23
CA HIS A 257 4.80 -10.36 11.96
C HIS A 257 4.47 -9.12 11.12
N LYS A 258 5.48 -8.44 10.55
CA LYS A 258 5.26 -7.30 9.65
C LYS A 258 4.44 -7.64 8.41
N ALA A 259 4.61 -8.84 7.87
CA ALA A 259 3.84 -9.34 6.74
C ALA A 259 2.35 -9.43 7.10
N LYS A 260 2.03 -9.99 8.28
CA LYS A 260 0.66 -10.09 8.79
C LYS A 260 0.03 -8.73 9.07
N GLU A 261 0.76 -7.83 9.72
CA GLU A 261 0.27 -6.47 9.99
C GLU A 261 -0.05 -5.73 8.68
N SER A 262 0.86 -5.83 7.70
CA SER A 262 0.68 -5.21 6.39
C SER A 262 -0.47 -5.83 5.61
N LEU A 263 -0.64 -7.16 5.68
CA LEU A 263 -1.76 -7.86 5.07
C LEU A 263 -3.09 -7.41 5.67
N SER A 264 -3.20 -7.39 7.00
CA SER A 264 -4.41 -6.95 7.70
C SER A 264 -4.78 -5.51 7.36
N ARG A 265 -3.78 -4.61 7.33
CA ARG A 265 -3.97 -3.22 6.89
C ARG A 265 -4.44 -3.15 5.44
N ALA A 266 -3.83 -3.91 4.54
CA ALA A 266 -4.18 -3.94 3.13
C ALA A 266 -5.61 -4.43 2.88
N GLU A 267 -6.04 -5.48 3.60
CA GLU A 267 -7.40 -6.02 3.55
C GLU A 267 -8.44 -4.97 4.02
N LYS A 268 -8.15 -4.25 5.11
CA LYS A 268 -9.04 -3.18 5.58
C LYS A 268 -9.18 -2.06 4.55
N GLN A 269 -8.06 -1.59 3.99
CA GLN A 269 -8.06 -0.54 2.96
C GLN A 269 -8.74 -1.01 1.67
N LEU A 270 -8.62 -2.29 1.31
CA LEU A 270 -9.32 -2.86 0.16
C LEU A 270 -10.84 -2.83 0.38
N GLU A 271 -11.28 -3.14 1.59
CA GLU A 271 -12.72 -3.10 1.91
C GLU A 271 -13.27 -1.66 1.88
N GLU A 272 -12.52 -0.70 2.40
CA GLU A 272 -12.84 0.73 2.28
C GLU A 272 -12.91 1.16 0.79
N ALA A 273 -11.96 0.71 -0.04
CA ALA A 273 -11.96 1.00 -1.47
C ALA A 273 -13.20 0.43 -2.18
N LYS A 274 -13.60 -0.82 -1.86
CA LYS A 274 -14.83 -1.42 -2.41
C LYS A 274 -16.08 -0.68 -1.98
N GLU A 275 -16.17 -0.31 -0.69
CA GLU A 275 -17.32 0.44 -0.19
C GLU A 275 -17.47 1.78 -0.93
N ASN A 276 -16.36 2.50 -1.11
CA ASN A 276 -16.36 3.75 -1.86
C ASN A 276 -16.65 3.54 -3.35
N GLN A 277 -16.16 2.45 -3.95
CA GLN A 277 -16.48 2.08 -5.34
C GLN A 277 -17.99 1.84 -5.52
N GLU A 278 -18.65 1.14 -4.60
CA GLU A 278 -20.09 0.89 -4.68
C GLU A 278 -20.93 2.17 -4.48
N LYS A 279 -20.49 3.05 -3.58
CA LYS A 279 -21.09 4.40 -3.44
C LYS A 279 -20.90 5.23 -4.71
N LEU A 280 -19.72 5.18 -5.32
CA LEU A 280 -19.43 5.84 -6.60
C LEU A 280 -20.36 5.31 -7.70
N LYS A 281 -20.49 3.99 -7.87
CA LYS A 281 -21.40 3.38 -8.85
C LYS A 281 -22.85 3.84 -8.65
N THR A 282 -23.31 3.91 -7.39
CA THR A 282 -24.65 4.41 -7.06
C THR A 282 -24.80 5.88 -7.44
N GLN A 283 -23.79 6.70 -7.15
CA GLN A 283 -23.80 8.13 -7.50
C GLN A 283 -23.76 8.35 -9.01
N MET A 284 -23.04 7.50 -9.76
CA MET A 284 -22.96 7.58 -11.22
C MET A 284 -24.34 7.43 -11.89
N ILE A 285 -25.23 6.59 -11.35
CA ILE A 285 -26.62 6.49 -11.86
C ILE A 285 -27.33 7.85 -11.83
N GLN A 286 -27.11 8.63 -10.77
CA GLN A 286 -27.71 9.97 -10.66
C GLN A 286 -27.03 10.97 -11.60
N VAL A 287 -25.70 10.90 -11.74
CA VAL A 287 -24.94 11.74 -12.68
C VAL A 287 -25.40 11.48 -14.11
N ASP A 288 -25.48 10.22 -14.54
CA ASP A 288 -25.93 9.82 -15.88
C ASP A 288 -27.32 10.36 -16.18
N LYS A 289 -28.26 10.20 -15.24
CA LYS A 289 -29.63 10.71 -15.39
C LYS A 289 -29.68 12.22 -15.56
N GLU A 290 -28.87 12.96 -14.81
CA GLU A 290 -28.81 14.42 -14.90
C GLU A 290 -28.13 14.88 -16.19
N PHE A 291 -27.13 14.12 -16.65
CA PHE A 291 -26.46 14.34 -17.91
C PHE A 291 -27.38 14.11 -19.12
N ASP A 292 -28.21 13.08 -19.10
CA ASP A 292 -29.23 12.83 -20.13
C ASP A 292 -30.23 13.98 -20.23
N VAL A 293 -30.65 14.53 -19.08
CA VAL A 293 -31.53 15.72 -19.03
C VAL A 293 -30.82 16.93 -19.65
N LEU A 294 -29.55 17.16 -19.32
CA LEU A 294 -28.74 18.22 -19.93
C LEU A 294 -28.71 18.06 -21.46
N LYS A 295 -28.37 16.87 -21.96
CA LYS A 295 -28.28 16.57 -23.39
C LYS A 295 -29.61 16.78 -24.11
N SER A 296 -30.71 16.37 -23.50
CA SER A 296 -32.06 16.56 -24.05
C SER A 296 -32.40 18.05 -24.21
N ILE A 297 -32.15 18.86 -23.19
CA ILE A 297 -32.44 20.30 -23.23
C ILE A 297 -31.52 21.02 -24.21
N TRP A 298 -30.23 20.64 -24.24
CA TRP A 298 -29.26 21.21 -25.18
C TRP A 298 -29.61 20.90 -26.63
N GLY A 299 -30.09 19.68 -26.92
CA GLY A 299 -30.61 19.30 -28.25
C GLY A 299 -31.75 20.22 -28.70
N LYS A 300 -32.74 20.45 -27.83
CA LYS A 300 -33.85 21.38 -28.11
C LYS A 300 -33.37 22.81 -28.36
N LEU A 301 -32.38 23.30 -27.59
CA LEU A 301 -31.80 24.62 -27.84
C LEU A 301 -31.18 24.70 -29.23
N LYS A 302 -30.42 23.68 -29.65
CA LYS A 302 -29.80 23.62 -30.97
C LYS A 302 -30.83 23.63 -32.10
N GLU A 303 -31.96 22.97 -31.93
CA GLU A 303 -33.05 22.98 -32.91
C GLU A 303 -33.70 24.36 -33.03
N VAL A 304 -34.04 24.98 -31.89
CA VAL A 304 -34.64 26.33 -31.89
C VAL A 304 -33.71 27.39 -32.45
N MET A 305 -32.40 27.25 -32.27
CA MET A 305 -31.40 28.19 -32.78
C MET A 305 -31.10 28.01 -34.29
N LYS A 306 -31.56 26.92 -34.92
CA LYS A 306 -31.42 26.68 -36.36
C LYS A 306 -32.57 27.27 -37.20
N ASN A 307 -33.72 27.51 -36.55
CA ASN A 307 -34.95 28.04 -37.17
C ASN A 307 -35.07 29.55 -36.92
#